data_AF-A0A412ZC82-F1
#
_entry.id   AF-A0A412ZC82-F1
#
_cell.length_a   1.000
_cell.length_b   1.000
_cell.length_c   1.000
_cell.angle_alpha   90.00
_cell.angle_beta   90.00
_cell.angle_gamma   90.00
#
_symmetry.space_group_name_H-M   'P 1'
#
loop_
_entity.id
_entity.type
_entity.pdbx_description
1 polymer ?
#
loop_
_entity_poly.entity_id
_entity_poly.type
_entity_poly.pdbx_seq_one_letter_code
_entity_poly.pdbx_strand_id
1 'polypeptide(L)'
;MSYQKEKRRVRRLEEQLEELRRNKMSPSVVNDGMPHGTDKKDLSDYAVKMDEIEQDLISARYSRICAFQDVQRRIEAMENEREKDLLTYRYIRGMKWEEVAVRMDYSWRKVHYLHGDALEHFKICA
;
A
#
# COMPACT_ATOMS: atom_id res chain seq x y z
N MET A 1 4.69 -8.46 9.66
CA MET A 1 3.88 -7.97 8.50
C MET A 1 4.77 -7.15 7.56
N SER A 2 4.53 -7.17 6.24
CA SER A 2 5.36 -6.42 5.27
C SER A 2 4.74 -5.08 4.91
N TYR A 3 5.45 -3.97 5.14
CA TYR A 3 4.98 -2.60 4.83
C TYR A 3 4.46 -2.45 3.38
N GLN A 4 5.17 -3.01 2.39
CA GLN A 4 4.75 -2.94 0.99
C GLN A 4 3.43 -3.67 0.71
N LYS A 5 3.14 -4.75 1.46
CA LYS A 5 1.86 -5.45 1.38
C LYS A 5 0.73 -4.57 1.91
N GLU A 6 0.92 -3.94 3.07
CA GLU A 6 -0.07 -3.03 3.66
C GLU A 6 -0.30 -1.79 2.79
N LYS A 7 0.77 -1.23 2.18
CA LYS A 7 0.66 -0.14 1.21
C LYS A 7 -0.23 -0.52 0.02
N ARG A 8 -0.05 -1.72 -0.55
CA ARG A 8 -0.91 -2.24 -1.62
C ARG A 8 -2.34 -2.54 -1.16
N ARG A 9 -2.53 -2.98 0.09
CA ARG A 9 -3.86 -3.21 0.66
C ARG A 9 -4.66 -1.91 0.75
N VAL A 10 -4.06 -0.85 1.30
CA VAL A 10 -4.69 0.49 1.36
C VAL A 10 -5.11 0.96 -0.03
N ARG A 11 -4.19 0.89 -1.01
CA ARG A 11 -4.49 1.31 -2.39
C ARG A 11 -5.66 0.55 -3.00
N ARG A 12 -5.72 -0.78 -2.83
CA ARG A 12 -6.84 -1.59 -3.35
C ARG A 12 -8.18 -1.22 -2.72
N LEU A 13 -8.21 -0.95 -1.41
CA LEU A 13 -9.43 -0.51 -0.71
C LEU A 13 -9.87 0.88 -1.16
N GLU A 14 -8.93 1.79 -1.39
CA GLU A 14 -9.21 3.13 -1.96
C GLU A 14 -9.80 3.02 -3.37
N GLU A 15 -9.22 2.17 -4.23
CA GLU A 15 -9.72 1.90 -5.58
C GLU A 15 -11.14 1.30 -5.56
N GLN A 16 -11.42 0.34 -4.66
CA GLN A 16 -12.74 -0.26 -4.48
C GLN A 16 -13.78 0.77 -4.00
N LEU A 17 -13.40 1.63 -3.05
CA LEU A 17 -14.29 2.68 -2.54
C LEU A 17 -14.63 3.70 -3.64
N GLU A 18 -13.65 4.06 -4.46
CA GLU A 18 -13.85 4.98 -5.59
C GLU A 18 -14.74 4.35 -6.68
N GLU A 19 -14.54 3.08 -7.00
CA GLU A 19 -15.39 2.34 -7.94
C GLU A 19 -16.83 2.27 -7.45
N LEU A 20 -17.04 1.95 -6.17
CA LEU A 20 -18.36 1.90 -5.56
C LEU A 20 -19.06 3.27 -5.67
N ARG A 21 -18.33 4.37 -5.39
CA ARG A 21 -18.84 5.74 -5.53
C ARG A 21 -19.20 6.08 -6.97
N ARG A 22 -18.37 5.69 -7.96
CA ARG A 22 -18.66 5.92 -9.39
C ARG A 22 -19.90 5.16 -9.85
N ASN A 23 -20.06 3.91 -9.44
CA ASN A 23 -21.22 3.08 -9.81
C ASN A 23 -22.54 3.67 -9.29
N LYS A 24 -22.55 4.31 -8.12
CA LYS A 24 -23.72 5.04 -7.63
C LYS A 24 -24.04 6.31 -8.43
N MET A 25 -23.01 7.01 -8.92
CA MET A 25 -23.19 8.23 -9.71
C MET A 25 -23.58 7.96 -11.17
N SER A 26 -23.47 6.71 -11.63
CA SER A 26 -23.88 6.26 -12.95
C SER A 26 -25.05 5.27 -12.82
N PRO A 27 -26.28 5.72 -12.52
CA PRO A 27 -27.44 4.85 -12.59
C PRO A 27 -27.58 4.40 -14.05
N SER A 28 -27.40 3.10 -14.30
CA SER A 28 -27.72 2.50 -15.59
C SER A 28 -29.17 2.84 -15.90
N VAL A 29 -29.37 3.76 -16.86
CA VAL A 29 -30.67 4.15 -17.37
C VAL A 29 -31.25 2.95 -18.12
N VAL A 30 -31.97 2.09 -17.41
CA VAL A 30 -32.90 1.13 -18.03
C VAL A 30 -34.19 1.91 -18.25
N ASN A 31 -34.34 2.45 -19.46
CA ASN A 31 -35.52 3.22 -19.87
C ASN A 31 -36.66 2.25 -20.25
N ASP A 32 -37.34 1.68 -19.25
CA ASP A 32 -38.56 0.85 -19.43
C ASP A 32 -39.84 1.59 -18.95
N GLY A 33 -39.76 2.87 -18.61
CA GLY A 33 -40.94 3.69 -18.35
C GLY A 33 -41.80 3.32 -17.12
N MET A 34 -41.47 2.29 -16.34
CA MET A 34 -42.18 1.94 -15.09
C MET A 34 -41.29 2.11 -13.85
N PRO A 35 -41.75 2.82 -12.79
CA PRO A 35 -41.02 2.88 -11.53
C PRO A 35 -41.18 1.55 -10.78
N HIS A 36 -40.11 0.75 -10.75
CA HIS A 36 -40.02 -0.43 -9.89
C HIS A 36 -39.59 -0.02 -8.47
N GLY A 37 -40.26 -0.54 -7.44
CA GLY A 37 -40.06 -0.21 -6.02
C GLY A 37 -38.76 -0.74 -5.39
N THR A 38 -37.70 -0.96 -6.17
CA THR A 38 -36.42 -1.57 -5.76
C THR A 38 -35.41 -0.58 -5.18
N ASP A 39 -35.54 0.72 -5.45
CA ASP A 39 -34.53 1.75 -5.16
C ASP A 39 -34.13 1.87 -3.67
N LYS A 40 -35.06 1.70 -2.72
CA LYS A 40 -34.75 1.91 -1.29
C LYS A 40 -33.85 0.84 -0.69
N LYS A 41 -34.02 -0.42 -1.12
CA LYS A 41 -33.20 -1.55 -0.64
C LYS A 41 -31.80 -1.48 -1.25
N ASP A 42 -31.71 -1.10 -2.52
CA ASP A 42 -30.44 -0.95 -3.21
C ASP A 42 -29.58 0.16 -2.58
N LEU A 43 -30.21 1.24 -2.10
CA LEU A 43 -29.53 2.31 -1.38
C LEU A 43 -29.03 1.91 0.01
N SER A 44 -29.78 1.10 0.76
CA SER A 44 -29.33 0.61 2.07
C SER A 44 -28.19 -0.40 1.93
N ASP A 45 -28.30 -1.33 0.99
CA ASP A 45 -27.26 -2.35 0.75
C ASP A 45 -25.97 -1.71 0.23
N TYR A 46 -26.09 -0.64 -0.57
CA TYR A 46 -24.96 0.21 -0.96
C TYR A 46 -24.28 0.86 0.25
N ALA A 47 -25.07 1.47 1.15
CA ALA A 47 -24.54 2.19 2.30
C ALA A 47 -23.76 1.26 3.23
N VAL A 48 -24.28 0.05 3.46
CA VAL A 48 -23.60 -0.99 4.26
C VAL A 48 -22.24 -1.33 3.67
N LYS A 49 -22.15 -1.61 2.35
CA LYS A 49 -20.87 -1.94 1.70
C LYS A 49 -19.87 -0.78 1.74
N MET A 50 -20.35 0.46 1.62
CA MET A 50 -19.51 1.64 1.72
C MET A 50 -18.88 1.75 3.11
N ASP A 51 -19.69 1.62 4.15
CA ASP A 51 -19.24 1.68 5.55
C ASP A 51 -18.25 0.56 5.88
N GLU A 52 -18.48 -0.66 5.38
CA GLU A 52 -17.57 -1.80 5.53
C GLU A 52 -16.18 -1.50 4.92
N ILE A 53 -16.13 -1.01 3.69
CA ILE A 53 -14.87 -0.66 3.01
C ILE A 53 -14.16 0.49 3.73
N GLU A 54 -14.91 1.48 4.24
CA GLU A 54 -14.34 2.61 4.99
C GLU A 54 -13.71 2.16 6.32
N GLN A 55 -14.36 1.26 7.06
CA GLN A 55 -13.80 0.66 8.28
C GLN A 55 -12.54 -0.19 7.99
N ASP A 56 -12.57 -0.99 6.93
CA ASP A 56 -11.41 -1.76 6.49
C ASP A 56 -10.25 -0.86 6.08
N LEU A 57 -10.54 0.26 5.42
CA LEU A 57 -9.55 1.24 4.99
C LEU A 57 -8.87 1.91 6.20
N ILE A 58 -9.63 2.28 7.23
CA ILE A 58 -9.07 2.82 8.48
C ILE A 58 -8.12 1.79 9.12
N SER A 59 -8.56 0.55 9.26
CA SER A 59 -7.77 -0.54 9.83
C SER A 59 -6.50 -0.85 9.02
N ALA A 60 -6.60 -0.81 7.69
CA ALA A 60 -5.47 -1.02 6.80
C ALA A 60 -4.47 0.16 6.84
N ARG A 61 -4.95 1.41 6.94
CA ARG A 61 -4.10 2.60 7.09
C ARG A 61 -3.32 2.56 8.40
N TYR A 62 -3.97 2.19 9.50
CA TYR A 62 -3.29 2.01 10.79
C TYR A 62 -2.19 0.93 10.69
N SER A 63 -2.54 -0.24 10.15
CA SER A 63 -1.59 -1.35 9.95
C SER A 63 -0.40 -0.94 9.07
N ARG A 64 -0.63 -0.16 8.01
CA ARG A 64 0.41 0.41 7.15
C ARG A 64 1.33 1.34 7.93
N ILE A 65 0.80 2.22 8.76
CA ILE A 65 1.60 3.17 9.58
C ILE A 65 2.47 2.39 10.55
N CYS A 66 1.92 1.43 11.29
CA CYS A 66 2.68 0.60 12.21
C CYS A 66 3.81 -0.17 11.49
N ALA A 67 3.50 -0.79 10.35
CA ALA A 67 4.50 -1.53 9.57
C ALA A 67 5.59 -0.60 9.01
N PHE A 68 5.23 0.61 8.57
CA PHE A 68 6.18 1.62 8.12
C PHE A 68 7.13 2.04 9.26
N GLN A 69 6.58 2.40 10.41
CA GLN A 69 7.36 2.83 11.57
C GLN A 69 8.30 1.72 12.07
N ASP A 70 7.85 0.46 12.06
CA ASP A 70 8.69 -0.67 12.45
C ASP A 70 9.89 -0.85 11.51
N VAL A 71 9.65 -0.88 10.20
CA VAL A 71 10.72 -1.03 9.21
C VAL A 71 11.66 0.18 9.25
N GLN A 72 11.12 1.40 9.27
CA GLN A 72 11.92 2.62 9.32
C GLN A 72 12.82 2.64 10.54
N ARG A 73 12.28 2.39 11.74
CA ARG A 73 13.06 2.39 12.99
C ARG A 73 14.22 1.39 12.94
N ARG A 74 13.99 0.19 12.38
CA ARG A 74 15.04 -0.84 12.27
C ARG A 74 16.12 -0.46 11.27
N ILE A 75 15.75 0.16 10.14
CA ILE A 75 16.72 0.70 9.18
C ILE A 75 17.55 1.79 9.85
N GLU A 76 16.91 2.75 10.51
CA GLU A 76 17.61 3.86 11.18
C GLU A 76 18.56 3.40 12.31
N ALA A 77 18.30 2.24 12.91
CA ALA A 77 19.14 1.65 13.95
C ALA A 77 20.40 0.94 13.41
N MET A 78 20.55 0.79 12.10
CA MET A 78 21.78 0.23 11.51
C MET A 78 22.96 1.20 11.68
N GLU A 79 24.19 0.71 11.58
CA GLU A 79 25.39 1.55 11.67
C GLU A 79 25.83 2.09 10.31
N ASN A 80 25.71 1.28 9.25
CA ASN A 80 26.18 1.64 7.91
C ASN A 80 25.15 2.48 7.15
N GLU A 81 25.43 3.78 7.01
CA GLU A 81 24.56 4.73 6.29
C GLU A 81 24.26 4.34 4.84
N ARG A 82 25.20 3.68 4.14
CA ARG A 82 24.95 3.24 2.75
C ARG A 82 23.94 2.10 2.70
N GLU A 83 23.97 1.22 3.68
CA GLU A 83 22.99 0.14 3.80
C GLU A 83 21.61 0.71 4.16
N LYS A 84 21.56 1.73 5.03
CA LYS A 84 20.31 2.45 5.33
C LYS A 84 19.70 3.07 4.10
N ASP A 85 20.50 3.79 3.32
CA ASP A 85 20.06 4.42 2.07
C ASP A 85 19.52 3.37 1.10
N LEU A 86 20.27 2.28 0.89
CA LEU A 86 19.87 1.20 0.00
C LEU A 86 18.52 0.59 0.42
N LEU A 87 18.37 0.23 1.70
CA LEU A 87 17.14 -0.39 2.21
C LEU A 87 15.96 0.59 2.19
N THR A 88 16.21 1.88 2.46
CA THR A 88 15.20 2.93 2.38
C THR A 88 14.71 3.10 0.94
N TYR A 89 15.61 3.21 -0.02
CA TYR A 89 15.24 3.32 -1.43
C TYR A 89 14.47 2.09 -1.90
N ARG A 90 14.95 0.90 -1.57
CA ARG A 90 14.33 -0.35 -2.02
C ARG A 90 12.98 -0.63 -1.35
N TYR A 91 12.90 -0.57 -0.03
CA TYR A 91 11.77 -1.12 0.73
C TYR A 91 10.82 -0.06 1.28
N ILE A 92 11.28 1.17 1.53
CA ILE A 92 10.41 2.27 1.95
C ILE A 92 9.86 3.03 0.74
N ARG A 93 10.75 3.48 -0.16
CA ARG A 93 10.36 4.23 -1.36
C ARG A 93 9.82 3.32 -2.46
N GLY A 94 10.21 2.04 -2.46
CA GLY A 94 9.72 1.06 -3.42
C GLY A 94 10.38 1.18 -4.80
N MET A 95 11.60 1.73 -4.85
CA MET A 95 12.38 1.86 -6.08
C MET A 95 12.76 0.49 -6.64
N LYS A 96 12.87 0.42 -7.96
CA LYS A 96 13.46 -0.73 -8.67
C LYS A 96 14.98 -0.70 -8.53
N TRP A 97 15.63 -1.84 -8.77
CA TRP A 97 17.08 -1.95 -8.62
C TRP A 97 17.85 -1.03 -9.58
N GLU A 98 17.33 -0.82 -10.79
CA GLU A 98 17.84 0.14 -11.77
C GLU A 98 17.91 1.56 -11.15
N GLU A 99 16.82 1.98 -10.53
CA GLU A 99 16.68 3.32 -9.95
C GLU A 99 17.58 3.47 -8.72
N VAL A 100 17.70 2.42 -7.91
CA VAL A 100 18.61 2.40 -6.74
C VAL A 100 20.07 2.51 -7.21
N ALA A 101 20.46 1.75 -8.23
CA ALA A 101 21.81 1.79 -8.79
C ALA A 101 22.19 3.18 -9.29
N VAL A 102 21.29 3.81 -10.07
CA VAL A 102 21.48 5.19 -10.53
C VAL A 102 21.53 6.16 -9.34
N ARG A 103 20.63 6.03 -8.37
CA ARG A 103 20.53 6.96 -7.23
C ARG A 103 21.73 6.91 -6.29
N MET A 104 22.38 5.75 -6.18
CA MET A 104 23.56 5.50 -5.35
C MET A 104 24.89 5.63 -6.12
N ASP A 105 24.83 5.91 -7.42
CA ASP A 105 25.99 5.93 -8.33
C ASP A 105 26.82 4.63 -8.29
N TYR A 106 26.13 3.50 -8.21
CA TYR A 106 26.75 2.18 -8.12
C TYR A 106 26.39 1.30 -9.31
N SER A 107 27.32 0.41 -9.66
CA SER A 107 27.03 -0.67 -10.60
C SER A 107 25.99 -1.62 -10.03
N TRP A 108 25.21 -2.26 -10.90
CA TRP A 108 24.25 -3.30 -10.54
C TRP A 108 24.85 -4.36 -9.61
N ARG A 109 26.05 -4.83 -9.91
CA ARG A 109 26.77 -5.80 -9.09
C ARG A 109 27.06 -5.27 -7.69
N LYS A 110 27.50 -4.02 -7.57
CA LYS A 110 27.81 -3.41 -6.27
C LYS A 110 26.57 -3.21 -5.42
N VAL A 111 25.44 -2.82 -6.02
CA VAL A 111 24.15 -2.70 -5.32
C VAL A 111 23.71 -4.04 -4.73
N HIS A 112 23.77 -5.13 -5.51
CA HIS A 112 23.34 -6.44 -5.01
C HIS A 112 24.27 -6.99 -3.94
N TYR A 113 25.57 -6.74 -4.05
CA TYR A 113 26.52 -7.09 -2.99
C TYR A 113 26.22 -6.33 -1.70
N LEU A 114 26.08 -5.00 -1.79
CA LEU A 114 25.74 -4.16 -0.63
C LEU A 114 24.37 -4.53 -0.04
N HIS A 115 23.43 -4.94 -0.87
CA HIS A 115 22.13 -5.43 -0.42
C HIS A 115 22.26 -6.72 0.40
N GLY A 116 23.12 -7.66 -0.03
CA GLY A 116 23.43 -8.86 0.74
C GLY A 116 23.97 -8.51 2.13
N ASP A 117 25.03 -7.71 2.18
CA ASP A 117 25.64 -7.23 3.43
C ASP A 117 24.60 -6.53 4.33
N ALA A 118 23.79 -5.65 3.74
CA ALA A 118 22.74 -4.91 4.47
C ALA A 118 21.73 -5.85 5.13
N LEU A 119 21.37 -6.95 4.48
CA LEU A 119 20.43 -7.92 5.06
C LEU A 119 21.05 -8.76 6.18
N GLU A 120 22.35 -9.04 6.11
CA GLU A 120 23.08 -9.72 7.19
C GLU A 120 23.20 -8.82 8.44
N HIS A 121 23.44 -7.52 8.24
CA HIS A 121 23.51 -6.55 9.32
C HIS A 121 22.13 -6.11 9.84
N PHE A 122 21.06 -6.35 9.07
CA PHE A 122 19.70 -5.98 9.47
C PHE A 122 19.18 -6.91 10.56
N LYS A 123 19.20 -6.44 11.82
CA LYS A 123 18.70 -7.22 12.96
C LYS A 123 17.21 -7.48 12.84
N ILE A 124 16.86 -8.74 12.57
CA ILE A 124 15.50 -9.25 12.75
C ILE A 124 15.42 -9.68 14.21
N CYS A 125 14.86 -8.85 15.09
CA CYS A 125 14.44 -9.36 16.40
C CYS A 125 13.43 -10.49 16.14
N ALA A 126 13.77 -11.71 16.57
CA ALA A 126 12.89 -12.87 16.61
C ALA A 126 11.83 -12.71 17.71
#